data_AF-B8BTN7-F1
#
_entry.id   AF-B8BTN7-F1
#
_cell.length_a   1.000
_cell.length_b   1.000
_cell.length_c   1.000
_cell.angle_alpha   90.00
_cell.angle_beta   90.00
_cell.angle_gamma   90.00
#
_symmetry.space_group_name_H-M   'P 1'
#
loop_
_entity.id
_entity.type
_entity.pdbx_description
1 polymer ?
#
loop_
_entity_poly.entity_id
_entity_poly.type
_entity_poly.pdbx_seq_one_letter_code
_entity_poly.pdbx_strand_id
1 'polypeptide(L)'
;MTIGRIPGTAMPPEWAASGAKLGLSVEVEFTDEACSYEMTKERLLMGDDDGRRGPSMLSVEPLNDPVFVSAKGQEVVKVLPGAYACQIQGLASGQYKLYFFLDFPEGAVRNDVQLPAERIYFLGSCWIGDEAVMDRAERRRDDILKSVHQIDQELEDVQQTSASGFLQKAAGFRQSAVLFERRGKLQSQLEDLEQRYPLDKGVIIKGPNDVIFAKEGVIAVKRFRGTLGTKEQYHWVGTFSFNEFFEDEEEDE
;
A
#
# COMPACT_ATOMS: atom_id res chain seq x y z
N MET A 1 6.22 -11.09 -4.54
CA MET A 1 5.49 -10.21 -5.47
C MET A 1 4.58 -11.00 -6.41
N THR A 2 3.46 -10.42 -6.85
CA THR A 2 2.48 -11.05 -7.75
C THR A 2 2.06 -10.09 -8.86
N ILE A 3 2.36 -10.44 -10.10
CA ILE A 3 1.97 -9.70 -11.31
C ILE A 3 0.67 -10.27 -11.88
N GLY A 4 -0.23 -9.39 -12.27
CA GLY A 4 -1.52 -9.77 -12.86
C GLY A 4 -2.49 -8.61 -12.85
N ARG A 5 -3.66 -8.83 -13.47
CA ARG A 5 -4.67 -7.78 -13.62
C ARG A 5 -5.21 -7.31 -12.28
N ILE A 6 -5.20 -6.00 -12.07
CA ILE A 6 -5.91 -5.33 -10.98
C ILE A 6 -7.12 -4.61 -11.58
N PRO A 7 -8.36 -5.01 -11.26
CA PRO A 7 -9.55 -4.32 -11.75
C PRO A 7 -9.57 -2.84 -11.37
N GLY A 8 -10.04 -1.98 -12.28
CA GLY A 8 -10.16 -0.53 -12.03
C GLY A 8 -8.87 0.28 -12.23
N THR A 9 -7.79 -0.32 -12.72
CA THR A 9 -6.52 0.39 -13.00
C THR A 9 -6.39 0.79 -14.47
N ALA A 10 -5.34 1.55 -14.80
CA ALA A 10 -5.06 2.04 -16.15
C ALA A 10 -4.56 0.96 -17.14
N MET A 11 -4.53 -0.31 -16.73
CA MET A 11 -4.07 -1.41 -17.58
C MET A 11 -5.10 -1.75 -18.67
N PRO A 12 -4.65 -2.10 -19.89
CA PRO A 12 -5.55 -2.48 -20.97
C PRO A 12 -6.42 -3.70 -20.61
N PRO A 13 -7.70 -3.76 -21.06
CA PRO A 13 -8.60 -4.87 -20.73
C PRO A 13 -8.13 -6.26 -21.21
N GLU A 14 -7.29 -6.31 -22.23
CA GLU A 14 -6.73 -7.51 -22.82
C GLU A 14 -5.52 -8.07 -22.05
N TRP A 15 -4.89 -7.27 -21.19
CA TRP A 15 -3.71 -7.69 -20.44
C TRP A 15 -4.11 -8.55 -19.23
N ALA A 16 -3.48 -9.74 -19.10
CA ALA A 16 -3.81 -10.75 -18.09
C ALA A 16 -5.33 -11.04 -18.00
N ALA A 17 -6.02 -11.06 -19.16
CA ALA A 17 -7.45 -11.25 -19.28
C ALA A 17 -7.93 -12.63 -18.80
N SER A 18 -7.05 -13.64 -18.80
CA SER A 18 -7.33 -14.98 -18.30
C SER A 18 -7.54 -15.03 -16.78
N GLY A 19 -7.13 -13.99 -16.05
CA GLY A 19 -7.07 -13.98 -14.59
C GLY A 19 -5.86 -14.73 -14.01
N ALA A 20 -4.96 -15.22 -14.85
CA ALA A 20 -3.69 -15.79 -14.40
C ALA A 20 -2.84 -14.76 -13.64
N LYS A 21 -1.93 -15.27 -12.80
CA LYS A 21 -0.99 -14.47 -12.02
C LYS A 21 0.41 -15.05 -12.14
N LEU A 22 1.42 -14.17 -12.16
CA LEU A 22 2.83 -14.53 -12.10
C LEU A 22 3.36 -14.15 -10.71
N GLY A 23 3.54 -15.15 -9.85
CA GLY A 23 4.17 -14.98 -8.55
C GLY A 23 5.69 -15.14 -8.65
N LEU A 24 6.43 -14.20 -8.05
CA LEU A 24 7.89 -14.23 -7.92
C LEU A 24 8.26 -13.94 -6.46
N SER A 25 9.17 -14.73 -5.88
CA SER A 25 9.69 -14.51 -4.53
C SER A 25 11.03 -13.80 -4.62
N VAL A 26 11.03 -12.50 -4.37
CA VAL A 26 12.23 -11.65 -4.42
C VAL A 26 12.62 -11.31 -3.00
N GLU A 27 13.88 -11.56 -2.67
CA GLU A 27 14.55 -11.15 -1.44
C GLU A 27 15.39 -9.93 -1.78
N VAL A 28 15.29 -8.90 -0.94
CA VAL A 28 15.97 -7.63 -1.15
C VAL A 28 16.56 -7.13 0.15
N GLU A 29 17.70 -6.47 0.03
CA GLU A 29 18.37 -5.77 1.11
C GLU A 29 18.22 -4.26 0.90
N PHE A 30 17.77 -3.55 1.92
CA PHE A 30 17.71 -2.09 1.94
C PHE A 30 18.95 -1.57 2.66
N THR A 31 19.86 -0.90 1.94
CA THR A 31 21.14 -0.47 2.52
C THR A 31 21.15 1.02 2.83
N ASP A 32 22.10 1.47 3.64
CA ASP A 32 22.36 2.90 3.92
C ASP A 32 23.31 3.54 2.90
N GLU A 33 23.69 2.80 1.85
CA GLU A 33 24.61 3.30 0.84
C GLU A 33 23.91 4.28 -0.12
N ALA A 34 24.63 5.34 -0.46
CA ALA A 34 24.13 6.32 -1.42
C ALA A 34 24.01 5.70 -2.81
N CYS A 35 22.85 5.89 -3.43
CA CYS A 35 22.56 5.31 -4.71
C CYS A 35 23.34 5.96 -5.88
N SER A 36 23.58 5.20 -6.95
CA SER A 36 24.32 5.67 -8.13
C SER A 36 23.60 6.80 -8.90
N TYR A 37 24.35 7.61 -9.65
CA TYR A 37 23.81 8.79 -10.34
C TYR A 37 22.63 8.49 -11.28
N GLU A 38 22.63 7.39 -12.01
CA GLU A 38 21.54 7.07 -12.94
C GLU A 38 20.23 6.75 -12.23
N MET A 39 20.32 6.15 -11.05
CA MET A 39 19.18 5.80 -10.21
C MET A 39 18.55 7.02 -9.54
N THR A 40 19.33 8.08 -9.29
CA THR A 40 18.86 9.33 -8.67
C THR A 40 17.96 10.22 -9.54
N LYS A 41 17.77 9.89 -10.82
CA LYS A 41 16.91 10.65 -11.75
C LYS A 41 15.41 10.35 -11.60
N GLU A 42 15.04 9.44 -10.69
CA GLU A 42 13.67 8.95 -10.56
C GLU A 42 12.75 9.89 -9.77
N ARG A 43 11.93 10.65 -10.50
CA ARG A 43 10.97 11.62 -9.94
C ARG A 43 10.03 11.05 -8.88
N LEU A 44 9.61 9.78 -9.01
CA LEU A 44 8.72 9.14 -8.02
C LEU A 44 9.35 9.14 -6.62
N LEU A 45 10.67 8.95 -6.55
CA LEU A 45 11.45 8.87 -5.31
C LEU A 45 11.85 10.24 -4.78
N MET A 46 11.89 11.29 -5.61
CA MET A 46 12.37 12.62 -5.21
C MET A 46 11.37 13.43 -4.36
N GLY A 47 10.08 13.09 -4.39
CA GLY A 47 9.03 13.87 -3.73
C GLY A 47 8.84 15.25 -4.38
N ASP A 48 7.99 16.08 -3.76
CA ASP A 48 7.68 17.44 -4.23
C ASP A 48 8.71 18.49 -3.76
N ASP A 49 9.87 18.07 -3.23
CA ASP A 49 10.85 19.02 -2.66
C ASP A 49 11.60 19.75 -3.78
N ASP A 50 11.58 21.09 -3.71
CA ASP A 50 11.87 22.05 -4.78
C ASP A 50 13.40 22.21 -5.03
N GLY A 51 14.13 21.10 -5.03
CA GLY A 51 15.55 21.03 -5.38
C GLY A 51 16.53 21.53 -4.32
N ARG A 52 16.11 21.75 -3.06
CA ARG A 52 16.99 22.28 -1.99
C ARG A 52 17.68 21.22 -1.14
N ARG A 53 17.15 20.02 -1.07
CA ARG A 53 17.83 18.80 -0.62
C ARG A 53 17.51 17.74 -1.65
N GLY A 54 18.53 17.24 -2.37
CA GLY A 54 18.32 16.05 -3.19
C GLY A 54 17.80 14.93 -2.28
N PRO A 55 16.88 14.06 -2.75
CA PRO A 55 16.54 12.87 -1.99
C PRO A 55 17.83 12.09 -1.75
N SER A 56 18.11 11.76 -0.49
CA SER A 56 19.06 10.70 -0.16
C SER A 56 18.40 9.40 -0.61
N MET A 57 18.45 9.12 -1.92
CA MET A 57 18.07 7.81 -2.41
C MET A 57 19.16 6.85 -1.98
N LEU A 58 18.72 5.76 -1.39
CA LEU A 58 19.58 4.71 -0.89
C LEU A 58 19.42 3.49 -1.80
N SER A 59 20.43 2.63 -1.87
CA SER A 59 20.41 1.44 -2.72
C SER A 59 19.52 0.34 -2.16
N VAL A 60 18.88 -0.40 -3.05
CA VAL A 60 18.22 -1.68 -2.74
C VAL A 60 18.84 -2.76 -3.61
N GLU A 61 19.35 -3.81 -2.99
CA GLU A 61 20.11 -4.88 -3.63
C GLU A 61 19.26 -6.17 -3.63
N PRO A 62 19.10 -6.86 -4.77
CA PRO A 62 18.44 -8.16 -4.80
C PRO A 62 19.38 -9.23 -4.22
N LEU A 63 18.88 -10.02 -3.29
CA LEU A 63 19.61 -11.14 -2.69
C LEU A 63 19.45 -12.45 -3.48
N ASN A 64 18.45 -12.50 -4.36
CA ASN A 64 18.18 -13.65 -5.20
C ASN A 64 17.63 -13.29 -6.59
N ASP A 65 17.79 -14.21 -7.54
CA ASP A 65 17.04 -14.21 -8.80
C ASP A 65 15.81 -15.14 -8.64
N PRO A 66 14.58 -14.62 -8.64
CA PRO A 66 13.38 -15.43 -8.45
C PRO A 66 13.17 -16.41 -9.61
N VAL A 67 12.62 -17.57 -9.27
CA VAL A 67 12.31 -18.63 -10.23
C VAL A 67 10.82 -18.92 -10.30
N PHE A 68 10.33 -19.30 -11.48
CA PHE A 68 8.96 -19.78 -11.65
C PHE A 68 8.91 -20.97 -12.62
N VAL A 69 7.83 -21.75 -12.55
CA VAL A 69 7.63 -22.91 -13.42
C VAL A 69 6.65 -22.56 -14.54
N SER A 70 7.06 -22.80 -15.78
CA SER A 70 6.27 -22.65 -17.00
C SER A 70 6.22 -23.95 -17.81
N ALA A 71 5.56 -23.92 -18.97
CA ALA A 71 5.56 -25.04 -19.91
C ALA A 71 6.97 -25.39 -20.45
N LYS A 72 7.94 -24.47 -20.35
CA LYS A 72 9.34 -24.68 -20.76
C LYS A 72 10.21 -25.26 -19.62
N GLY A 73 9.64 -25.46 -18.43
CA GLY A 73 10.37 -25.87 -17.24
C GLY A 73 10.53 -24.72 -16.25
N GLN A 74 11.60 -24.77 -15.47
CA GLN A 74 11.95 -23.71 -14.52
C GLN A 74 12.62 -22.56 -15.27
N GLU A 75 12.09 -21.35 -15.11
CA GLU A 75 12.63 -20.12 -15.67
C GLU A 75 13.14 -19.24 -14.52
N VAL A 76 14.32 -18.67 -14.70
CA VAL A 76 14.98 -17.75 -13.77
C VAL A 76 14.75 -16.34 -14.29
N VAL A 77 14.35 -15.41 -13.42
CA VAL A 77 14.15 -14.01 -13.79
C VAL A 77 15.28 -13.21 -13.18
N LYS A 78 16.13 -12.62 -14.02
CA LYS A 78 17.23 -11.78 -13.57
C LYS A 78 16.71 -10.48 -12.95
N VAL A 79 17.23 -10.11 -11.80
CA VAL A 79 16.93 -8.86 -11.10
C VAL A 79 18.21 -8.05 -10.92
N LEU A 80 18.13 -6.76 -11.21
CA LEU A 80 19.23 -5.82 -11.01
C LEU A 80 18.92 -4.87 -9.84
N PRO A 81 19.97 -4.35 -9.18
CA PRO A 81 19.83 -3.39 -8.09
C PRO A 81 19.02 -2.16 -8.49
N GLY A 82 18.49 -1.48 -7.47
CA GLY A 82 17.74 -0.26 -7.66
C GLY A 82 17.91 0.73 -6.51
N ALA A 83 16.90 1.57 -6.32
CA ALA A 83 16.92 2.59 -5.28
C ALA A 83 15.61 2.61 -4.49
N TYR A 84 15.70 3.06 -3.24
CA TYR A 84 14.56 3.37 -2.41
C TYR A 84 14.65 4.77 -1.78
N ALA A 85 13.47 5.27 -1.40
CA ALA A 85 13.34 6.50 -0.63
C ALA A 85 12.06 6.46 0.21
N CYS A 86 12.12 7.11 1.37
CA CYS A 86 10.99 7.32 2.25
C CYS A 86 10.55 8.78 2.19
N GLN A 87 9.26 9.03 1.92
CA GLN A 87 8.69 10.37 1.87
C GLN A 87 7.64 10.57 2.94
N ILE A 88 7.71 11.68 3.68
CA ILE A 88 6.71 12.02 4.69
C ILE A 88 5.34 12.14 4.04
N GLN A 89 4.36 11.40 4.55
CA GLN A 89 2.96 11.47 4.12
C GLN A 89 2.07 12.07 5.22
N GLY A 90 2.32 11.73 6.48
CA GLY A 90 1.52 12.17 7.62
C GLY A 90 2.37 12.40 8.85
N LEU A 91 2.74 13.66 9.10
CA LEU A 91 3.60 14.01 10.24
C LEU A 91 3.00 13.59 11.60
N ALA A 92 1.68 13.78 11.76
CA ALA A 92 0.98 13.46 13.01
C ALA A 92 0.81 11.95 13.27
N SER A 93 0.89 11.12 12.23
CA SER A 93 0.84 9.66 12.32
C SER A 93 2.20 9.01 12.17
N GLY A 94 3.27 9.79 11.96
CA GLY A 94 4.59 9.26 11.61
C GLY A 94 4.55 8.42 10.33
N GLN A 95 3.60 8.67 9.42
CA GLN A 95 3.40 7.90 8.19
C GLN A 95 4.33 8.38 7.08
N TYR A 96 4.98 7.42 6.44
CA TYR A 96 5.85 7.60 5.29
C TYR A 96 5.38 6.72 4.14
N LYS A 97 5.61 7.20 2.93
CA LYS A 97 5.58 6.39 1.70
C LYS A 97 6.94 5.74 1.54
N LEU A 98 6.97 4.42 1.44
CA LEU A 98 8.16 3.67 1.05
C LEU A 98 8.05 3.37 -0.44
N TYR A 99 8.88 4.04 -1.24
CA TYR A 99 8.97 3.78 -2.67
C TYR A 99 10.34 3.19 -2.97
N PHE A 100 10.37 2.15 -3.80
CA PHE A 100 11.60 1.61 -4.35
C PHE A 100 11.38 1.09 -5.76
N PHE A 101 12.46 0.81 -6.49
CA PHE A 101 12.38 0.09 -7.75
C PHE A 101 13.46 -0.97 -7.84
N LEU A 102 13.24 -1.93 -8.73
CA LEU A 102 14.24 -2.89 -9.20
C LEU A 102 14.16 -2.95 -10.72
N ASP A 103 15.29 -3.26 -11.37
CA ASP A 103 15.35 -3.37 -12.81
C ASP A 103 15.26 -4.84 -13.23
N PHE A 104 14.30 -5.16 -14.11
CA PHE A 104 14.09 -6.51 -14.64
C PHE A 104 14.45 -6.52 -16.12
N PRO A 105 15.74 -6.66 -16.49
CA PRO A 105 16.22 -6.43 -17.86
C PRO A 105 15.61 -7.36 -18.91
N GLU A 106 15.18 -8.55 -18.50
CA GLU A 106 14.60 -9.56 -19.40
C GLU A 106 13.08 -9.70 -19.25
N GLY A 107 12.51 -9.16 -18.17
CA GLY A 107 11.12 -9.37 -17.79
C GLY A 107 10.81 -10.85 -17.55
N ALA A 108 9.53 -11.20 -17.61
CA ALA A 108 9.07 -12.60 -17.52
C ALA A 108 7.68 -12.76 -18.13
N VAL A 109 7.37 -13.94 -18.68
CA VAL A 109 6.07 -14.23 -19.28
C VAL A 109 5.56 -15.57 -18.78
N ARG A 110 4.31 -15.60 -18.31
CA ARG A 110 3.59 -16.84 -17.98
C ARG A 110 2.15 -16.71 -18.43
N ASN A 111 1.74 -17.58 -19.36
CA ASN A 111 0.45 -17.51 -20.05
C ASN A 111 0.28 -16.14 -20.75
N ASP A 112 -0.76 -15.38 -20.41
CA ASP A 112 -1.05 -14.03 -20.89
C ASP A 112 -0.60 -12.92 -19.91
N VAL A 113 0.13 -13.29 -18.85
CA VAL A 113 0.71 -12.35 -17.87
C VAL A 113 2.16 -12.08 -18.25
N GLN A 114 2.50 -10.80 -18.36
CA GLN A 114 3.85 -10.36 -18.67
C GLN A 114 4.34 -9.37 -17.60
N LEU A 115 5.45 -9.71 -16.96
CA LEU A 115 6.34 -8.76 -16.31
C LEU A 115 7.19 -8.11 -17.40
N PRO A 116 7.05 -6.80 -17.65
CA PRO A 116 7.81 -6.14 -18.70
C PRO A 116 9.31 -6.09 -18.39
N ALA A 117 10.12 -6.07 -19.46
CA ALA A 117 11.57 -6.01 -19.41
C ALA A 117 12.05 -4.58 -19.14
N GLU A 118 11.77 -4.05 -17.96
CA GLU A 118 12.01 -2.65 -17.59
C GLU A 118 12.12 -2.46 -16.07
N ARG A 119 12.21 -1.21 -15.65
CA ARG A 119 12.13 -0.79 -14.25
C ARG A 119 10.74 -1.01 -13.68
N ILE A 120 10.70 -1.69 -12.53
CA ILE A 120 9.47 -1.99 -11.82
C ILE A 120 9.49 -1.26 -10.48
N TYR A 121 8.43 -0.49 -10.20
CA TYR A 121 8.30 0.33 -9.00
C TYR A 121 7.42 -0.38 -7.98
N PHE A 122 7.82 -0.30 -6.71
CA PHE A 122 7.14 -0.86 -5.57
C PHE A 122 6.71 0.29 -4.66
N LEU A 123 5.41 0.37 -4.38
CA LEU A 123 4.79 1.44 -3.63
C LEU A 123 4.15 0.88 -2.37
N GLY A 124 4.70 1.22 -1.21
CA GLY A 124 4.18 0.85 0.09
C GLY A 124 4.08 2.03 1.05
N SER A 125 3.67 1.73 2.27
CA SER A 125 3.61 2.67 3.38
C SER A 125 4.30 2.07 4.60
N CYS A 126 4.93 2.92 5.39
CA CYS A 126 5.50 2.58 6.68
C CYS A 126 5.22 3.68 7.71
N TRP A 127 5.37 3.33 8.98
CA TRP A 127 5.11 4.21 10.12
C TRP A 127 6.22 4.05 11.14
N ILE A 128 6.63 5.16 11.76
CA ILE A 128 7.50 5.13 12.93
C ILE A 128 6.68 4.64 14.12
N GLY A 129 7.14 3.58 14.80
CA GLY A 129 6.46 2.95 15.93
C GLY A 129 6.48 3.77 17.22
N ASP A 130 5.82 4.94 17.23
CA ASP A 130 5.54 5.68 18.46
C ASP A 130 4.34 5.06 19.18
N GLU A 131 4.61 4.26 20.22
CA GLU A 131 3.60 3.58 21.02
C GLU A 131 2.55 4.56 21.59
N ALA A 132 2.95 5.76 22.02
CA ALA A 132 2.01 6.72 22.59
C ALA A 132 1.07 7.29 21.52
N VAL A 133 1.54 7.49 20.29
CA VAL A 133 0.70 7.89 19.15
C VAL A 133 -0.29 6.77 18.79
N MET A 134 0.20 5.53 18.75
CA MET A 134 -0.59 4.34 18.40
C MET A 134 -1.68 4.07 19.44
N ASP A 135 -1.35 4.13 20.73
CA ASP A 135 -2.31 4.01 21.84
C ASP A 135 -3.45 5.02 21.75
N ARG A 136 -3.12 6.28 21.41
CA ARG A 136 -4.14 7.33 21.24
C ARG A 136 -5.05 7.04 20.06
N ALA A 137 -4.49 6.53 18.97
CA ALA A 137 -5.26 6.17 17.78
C ALA A 137 -6.16 4.94 18.04
N GLU A 138 -5.67 3.91 18.74
CA GLU A 138 -6.47 2.76 19.15
C GLU A 138 -7.63 3.15 20.07
N ARG A 139 -7.39 3.98 21.10
CA ARG A 139 -8.47 4.48 21.97
C ARG A 139 -9.54 5.22 21.18
N ARG A 140 -9.13 6.07 20.23
CA ARG A 140 -10.05 6.80 19.36
C ARG A 140 -10.87 5.86 18.47
N ARG A 141 -10.25 4.82 17.91
CA ARG A 141 -10.95 3.78 17.13
C ARG A 141 -12.01 3.10 17.99
N ASP A 142 -11.63 2.67 19.19
CA ASP A 142 -12.52 1.97 20.10
C ASP A 142 -13.70 2.86 20.55
N ASP A 143 -13.47 4.14 20.79
CA ASP A 143 -14.53 5.12 21.11
C ASP A 143 -15.50 5.34 19.94
N ILE A 144 -14.99 5.39 18.71
CA ILE A 144 -15.83 5.46 17.50
C ILE A 144 -16.66 4.19 17.36
N LEU A 145 -16.05 3.01 17.50
CA LEU A 145 -16.76 1.73 17.40
C LEU A 145 -17.86 1.58 18.46
N LYS A 146 -17.58 1.97 19.71
CA LYS A 146 -18.60 2.03 20.77
C LYS A 146 -19.75 2.97 20.41
N SER A 147 -19.43 4.14 19.85
CA SER A 147 -20.44 5.12 19.43
C SER A 147 -21.30 4.62 18.27
N VAL A 148 -20.70 3.92 17.29
CA VAL A 148 -21.44 3.27 16.19
C VAL A 148 -22.35 2.18 16.74
N HIS A 149 -21.86 1.33 17.64
CA HIS A 149 -22.67 0.28 18.26
C HIS A 149 -23.84 0.84 19.06
N GLN A 150 -23.64 1.93 19.81
CA GLN A 150 -24.72 2.61 20.52
C GLN A 150 -25.78 3.16 19.55
N ILE A 151 -25.38 3.74 18.43
CA ILE A 151 -26.33 4.24 17.41
C ILE A 151 -27.10 3.08 16.78
N ASP A 152 -26.46 1.94 16.54
CA ASP A 152 -27.12 0.75 16.02
C ASP A 152 -28.21 0.24 17.00
N GLN A 153 -27.93 0.24 18.31
CA GLN A 153 -28.93 -0.06 19.36
C GLN A 153 -30.07 0.97 19.39
N GLU A 154 -29.76 2.27 19.33
CA GLU A 154 -30.78 3.34 19.32
C GLU A 154 -31.68 3.25 18.06
N LEU A 155 -31.12 2.84 16.91
CA LEU A 155 -31.89 2.62 15.68
C LEU A 155 -32.86 1.43 15.82
N GLU A 156 -32.45 0.34 16.47
CA GLU A 156 -33.31 -0.80 16.77
C GLU A 156 -34.45 -0.41 17.71
N ASP A 157 -34.17 0.36 18.76
CA ASP A 157 -35.17 0.85 19.72
C ASP A 157 -36.22 1.76 19.04
N VAL A 158 -35.77 2.66 18.16
CA VAL A 158 -36.68 3.54 17.39
C VAL A 158 -37.57 2.71 16.46
N GLN A 159 -37.05 1.64 15.84
CA GLN A 159 -37.85 0.75 15.00
C GLN A 159 -38.91 -0.01 15.81
N GLN A 160 -38.56 -0.52 16.99
CA GLN A 160 -39.49 -1.24 17.86
C GLN A 160 -40.58 -0.31 18.42
N THR A 161 -40.23 0.93 18.79
CA THR A 161 -41.17 1.89 19.40
C THR A 161 -42.11 2.53 18.37
N SER A 162 -41.74 2.57 17.09
CA SER A 162 -42.51 3.18 15.99
C SER A 162 -43.72 2.36 15.51
N ALA A 163 -44.02 1.22 16.17
CA ALA A 163 -45.11 0.33 15.81
C ALA A 163 -46.53 0.89 16.09
N SER A 164 -46.68 2.01 16.83
CA SER A 164 -47.99 2.52 17.27
C SER A 164 -48.33 3.95 16.75
N GLY A 165 -49.02 4.05 15.61
CA GLY A 165 -49.67 5.32 15.18
C GLY A 165 -48.88 6.25 14.24
N PHE A 166 -49.62 7.00 13.41
CA PHE A 166 -49.07 7.75 12.25
C PHE A 166 -48.18 8.96 12.64
N LEU A 167 -48.49 9.65 13.74
CA LEU A 167 -47.68 10.76 14.25
C LEU A 167 -46.35 10.28 14.89
N GLN A 168 -46.36 9.14 15.57
CA GLN A 168 -45.14 8.53 16.13
C GLN A 168 -44.20 8.05 15.01
N LYS A 169 -44.74 7.58 13.88
CA LYS A 169 -43.93 7.20 12.69
C LYS A 169 -43.14 8.36 12.10
N ALA A 170 -43.72 9.56 12.01
CA ALA A 170 -43.03 10.73 11.44
C ALA A 170 -41.92 11.26 12.37
N ALA A 171 -42.14 11.24 13.69
CA ALA A 171 -41.13 11.57 14.68
C ALA A 171 -39.98 10.53 14.69
N GLY A 172 -40.32 9.24 14.68
CA GLY A 172 -39.36 8.15 14.57
C GLY A 172 -38.52 8.24 13.30
N PHE A 173 -39.11 8.57 12.15
CA PHE A 173 -38.38 8.74 10.90
C PHE A 173 -37.34 9.87 10.96
N ARG A 174 -37.68 11.03 11.56
CA ARG A 174 -36.72 12.13 11.73
C ARG A 174 -35.58 11.74 12.65
N GLN A 175 -35.89 11.06 13.76
CA GLN A 175 -34.88 10.57 14.70
C GLN A 175 -33.95 9.54 14.04
N SER A 176 -34.51 8.57 13.31
CA SER A 176 -33.73 7.60 12.54
C SER A 176 -32.83 8.27 11.49
N ALA A 177 -33.33 9.29 10.78
CA ALA A 177 -32.53 10.01 9.78
C ALA A 177 -31.30 10.70 10.41
N VAL A 178 -31.46 11.32 11.58
CA VAL A 178 -30.35 11.93 12.33
C VAL A 178 -29.34 10.88 12.80
N LEU A 179 -29.82 9.73 13.28
CA LEU A 179 -28.96 8.62 13.69
C LEU A 179 -28.16 8.04 12.52
N PHE A 180 -28.79 7.85 11.36
CA PHE A 180 -28.10 7.40 10.15
C PHE A 180 -27.02 8.38 9.69
N GLU A 181 -27.30 9.69 9.70
CA GLU A 181 -26.30 10.70 9.35
C GLU A 181 -25.11 10.67 10.31
N ARG A 182 -25.37 10.53 11.62
CA ARG A 182 -24.33 10.44 12.64
C ARG A 182 -23.49 9.17 12.48
N ARG A 183 -24.13 8.02 12.21
CA ARG A 183 -23.46 6.75 11.91
C ARG A 183 -22.54 6.88 10.70
N GLY A 184 -23.02 7.47 9.61
CA GLY A 184 -22.22 7.70 8.41
C GLY A 184 -21.00 8.59 8.67
N LYS A 185 -21.15 9.65 9.47
CA LYS A 185 -20.02 10.51 9.90
C LYS A 185 -18.99 9.73 10.71
N LEU A 186 -19.42 8.91 11.66
CA LEU A 186 -18.52 8.09 12.47
C LEU A 186 -17.80 7.02 11.64
N GLN A 187 -18.49 6.40 10.68
CA GLN A 187 -17.87 5.43 9.75
C GLN A 187 -16.81 6.10 8.87
N SER A 188 -17.09 7.29 8.33
CA SER A 188 -16.07 8.05 7.59
C SER A 188 -14.89 8.46 8.47
N GLN A 189 -15.12 8.82 9.74
CA GLN A 189 -14.03 9.10 10.68
C GLN A 189 -13.21 7.85 11.02
N LEU A 190 -13.84 6.68 11.08
CA LEU A 190 -13.16 5.40 11.29
C LEU A 190 -12.27 5.08 10.09
N GLU A 191 -12.81 5.18 8.88
CA GLU A 191 -12.07 4.94 7.63
C GLU A 191 -10.87 5.89 7.51
N ASP A 192 -11.06 7.18 7.77
CA ASP A 192 -9.98 8.18 7.82
C ASP A 192 -8.89 7.82 8.84
N LEU A 193 -9.29 7.25 9.98
CA LEU A 193 -8.37 6.87 11.06
C LEU A 193 -7.56 5.62 10.66
N GLU A 194 -8.23 4.60 10.14
CA GLU A 194 -7.63 3.35 9.67
C GLU A 194 -6.72 3.57 8.45
N GLN A 195 -7.00 4.57 7.61
CA GLN A 195 -6.10 4.94 6.52
C GLN A 195 -4.82 5.64 6.99
N ARG A 196 -4.89 6.39 8.12
CA ARG A 196 -3.77 7.18 8.65
C ARG A 196 -2.86 6.40 9.58
N TYR A 197 -3.42 5.47 10.34
CA TYR A 197 -2.72 4.74 11.39
C TYR A 197 -2.79 3.23 11.13
N PRO A 198 -1.70 2.47 11.36
CA PRO A 198 -1.69 1.03 11.15
C PRO A 198 -2.35 0.29 12.32
N LEU A 199 -3.67 0.42 12.45
CA LEU A 199 -4.44 -0.10 13.60
C LEU A 199 -4.86 -1.56 13.44
N ASP A 200 -4.88 -2.08 12.22
CA ASP A 200 -5.18 -3.49 11.94
C ASP A 200 -3.89 -4.30 11.90
N LYS A 201 -3.73 -5.20 12.87
CA LYS A 201 -2.56 -6.07 13.02
C LYS A 201 -2.46 -7.11 11.90
N GLY A 202 -3.53 -7.41 11.18
CA GLY A 202 -3.54 -8.38 10.08
C GLY A 202 -2.92 -7.86 8.78
N VAL A 203 -2.87 -6.53 8.60
CA VAL A 203 -2.41 -5.86 7.38
C VAL A 203 -1.06 -5.16 7.55
N ILE A 204 -0.42 -5.33 8.71
CA ILE A 204 0.90 -4.78 9.00
C ILE A 204 1.91 -5.86 9.34
N ILE A 205 3.18 -5.50 9.26
CA ILE A 205 4.32 -6.32 9.66
C ILE A 205 5.32 -5.42 10.38
N LYS A 206 5.92 -5.93 11.46
CA LYS A 206 7.00 -5.23 12.16
C LYS A 206 8.29 -5.43 11.37
N GLY A 207 8.97 -4.33 11.07
CA GLY A 207 10.31 -4.37 10.52
C GLY A 207 11.35 -3.88 11.52
N PRO A 208 12.57 -3.62 11.04
CA PRO A 208 13.68 -3.19 11.90
C PRO A 208 13.46 -1.78 12.47
N ASN A 209 14.21 -1.44 13.52
CA ASN A 209 14.25 -0.09 14.11
C ASN A 209 12.87 0.46 14.53
N ASP A 210 12.00 -0.40 15.07
CA ASP A 210 10.63 -0.05 15.47
C ASP A 210 9.78 0.56 14.35
N VAL A 211 10.11 0.26 13.08
CA VAL A 211 9.29 0.68 11.93
C VAL A 211 8.21 -0.37 11.66
N ILE A 212 6.97 0.10 11.48
CA ILE A 212 5.84 -0.73 11.10
C ILE A 212 5.62 -0.56 9.60
N PHE A 213 5.53 -1.65 8.84
CA PHE A 213 5.27 -1.61 7.40
C PHE A 213 3.87 -2.11 7.10
N ALA A 214 3.26 -1.54 6.06
CA ALA A 214 2.09 -2.15 5.44
C ALA A 214 2.52 -3.49 4.84
N LYS A 215 1.82 -4.56 5.20
CA LYS A 215 2.17 -5.92 4.76
C LYS A 215 2.10 -6.04 3.25
N GLU A 216 1.18 -5.32 2.61
CA GLU A 216 0.97 -5.32 1.17
C GLU A 216 1.22 -3.94 0.56
N GLY A 217 1.67 -3.94 -0.69
CA GLY A 217 1.85 -2.74 -1.49
C GLY A 217 1.58 -3.00 -2.97
N VAL A 218 1.74 -1.96 -3.78
CA VAL A 218 1.41 -1.96 -5.20
C VAL A 218 2.68 -2.02 -6.04
N ILE A 219 2.60 -2.76 -7.14
CA ILE A 219 3.65 -2.81 -8.17
C ILE A 219 3.17 -1.99 -9.36
N ALA A 220 4.03 -1.10 -9.84
CA ALA A 220 3.73 -0.22 -10.95
C ALA A 220 4.85 -0.16 -11.99
N VAL A 221 4.47 0.24 -13.20
CA VAL A 221 5.38 0.50 -14.31
C VAL A 221 5.17 1.92 -14.82
N LYS A 222 6.27 2.58 -15.19
CA LYS A 222 6.24 3.95 -15.70
C LYS A 222 5.84 3.98 -17.17
N ARG A 223 4.87 4.82 -17.51
CA ARG A 223 4.35 5.04 -18.86
C ARG A 223 4.32 6.53 -19.15
N PHE A 224 4.47 6.88 -20.42
CA PHE A 224 4.41 8.26 -20.88
C PHE A 224 3.12 8.47 -21.68
N ARG A 225 2.32 9.48 -21.31
CA ARG A 225 1.11 9.89 -22.03
C ARG A 225 1.17 11.37 -22.43
N GLY A 226 0.35 11.76 -23.41
CA GLY A 226 0.23 13.13 -23.92
C GLY A 226 0.86 13.33 -25.30
N THR A 227 0.54 14.44 -25.97
CA THR A 227 1.19 14.84 -27.22
C THR A 227 2.69 15.04 -26.94
N LEU A 228 3.55 14.19 -27.55
CA LEU A 228 5.00 14.11 -27.32
C LEU A 228 5.46 13.36 -26.06
N GLY A 229 4.58 12.66 -25.33
CA GLY A 229 5.00 11.78 -24.23
C GLY A 229 5.57 12.50 -22.99
N THR A 230 5.15 13.75 -22.75
CA THR A 230 5.74 14.59 -21.69
C THR A 230 5.18 14.33 -20.29
N LYS A 231 4.06 13.60 -20.15
CA LYS A 231 3.44 13.32 -18.85
C LYS A 231 3.70 11.89 -18.41
N GLU A 232 4.43 11.76 -17.30
CA GLU A 232 4.65 10.49 -16.62
C GLU A 232 3.35 9.99 -15.97
N GLN A 233 3.09 8.69 -16.08
CA GLN A 233 1.99 7.98 -15.43
C GLN A 233 2.50 6.63 -14.92
N TYR A 234 2.02 6.20 -13.75
CA TYR A 234 2.37 4.90 -13.18
C TYR A 234 1.16 3.97 -13.30
N HIS A 235 1.33 2.88 -14.03
CA HIS A 235 0.29 1.88 -14.26
C HIS A 235 0.49 0.72 -13.29
N TRP A 236 -0.55 0.36 -12.53
CA TRP A 236 -0.47 -0.74 -11.57
C TRP A 236 -0.57 -2.09 -12.28
N VAL A 237 0.43 -2.94 -12.06
CA VAL A 237 0.59 -4.24 -12.72
C VAL A 237 0.57 -5.42 -11.75
N GLY A 238 0.44 -5.16 -10.45
CA GLY A 238 0.47 -6.21 -9.45
C GLY A 238 0.53 -5.68 -8.03
N THR A 239 0.69 -6.61 -7.10
CA THR A 239 0.88 -6.31 -5.67
C THR A 239 2.09 -7.07 -5.15
N PHE A 240 2.71 -6.56 -4.10
CA PHE A 240 3.72 -7.29 -3.35
C PHE A 240 3.29 -7.40 -1.89
N SER A 241 3.85 -8.38 -1.21
CA SER A 241 3.67 -8.57 0.22
C SER A 241 5.03 -8.80 0.86
N PHE A 242 5.29 -8.13 1.98
CA PHE A 242 6.41 -8.48 2.84
C PHE A 242 6.06 -9.75 3.62
N ASN A 243 6.97 -10.72 3.60
CA ASN A 243 6.79 -11.97 4.33
C ASN A 243 7.47 -11.87 5.69
N GLU A 244 8.71 -11.42 5.71
CA GLU A 244 9.59 -11.37 6.87
C GLU A 244 10.64 -10.26 6.66
N PHE A 245 11.13 -9.70 7.76
CA PHE A 245 12.34 -8.88 7.79
C PHE A 245 13.36 -9.65 8.63
N PHE A 246 14.58 -9.72 8.14
CA PHE A 246 15.71 -10.32 8.82
C PHE A 246 16.87 -9.33 8.79
N GLU A 247 17.67 -9.35 9.84
CA GLU A 247 18.95 -8.65 9.91
C GLU A 247 20.00 -9.75 9.82
N ASP A 248 21.05 -9.54 9.02
CA ASP A 248 22.19 -10.44 9.05
C ASP A 248 22.80 -10.32 10.45
N GLU A 249 22.91 -11.45 11.16
CA GLU A 249 23.69 -11.52 12.38
C GLU A 249 25.12 -11.16 11.98
N GLU A 250 25.59 -9.94 12.31
CA GLU A 250 26.99 -9.58 12.16
C GLU A 250 27.80 -10.68 12.85
N GLU A 251 28.53 -11.49 12.07
CA GLU A 251 29.49 -12.44 12.62
C GLU A 251 30.50 -11.60 13.43
N ASP A 252 30.37 -11.64 14.76
CA ASP A 252 31.32 -11.04 15.69
C ASP A 252 32.75 -11.57 15.37
N GLU A 253 33.52 -10.83 14.55
CA GLU A 253 34.95 -11.08 14.30
C GLU A 253 35.84 -10.65 15.49
#